data_AF-A0AB35LXW8-F1
#
_entry.id   AF-A0AB35LXW8-F1
#
_cell.length_a   1.000
_cell.length_b   1.000
_cell.length_c   1.000
_cell.angle_alpha   90.00
_cell.angle_beta   90.00
_cell.angle_gamma   90.00
#
_symmetry.space_group_name_H-M   'P 1'
#
loop_
_entity.id
_entity.type
_entity.pdbx_description
1 polymer ?
#
loop_
_entity_poly.entity_id
_entity_poly.type
_entity_poly.pdbx_seq_one_letter_code
_entity_poly.pdbx_strand_id
1 'polypeptide(L)'
;MLTFILLLGFLSIVFIPMFAMLYAENKLINHDSKKVLFWLSFLPSVCIFLLYGVLKPNDPPVIASQQCGVVQFYQLHKVRRREAFERVSIRFEGDKYNRHLLIGQHLEKVPKGHKVCFEYLDRFKYPHLSESKLLKWIEPTEIQTSIEANQIK
;
A
#
# COMPACT_ATOMS: atom_id res chain seq x y z
N MET A 1 -6.22 -5.31 14.06
CA MET A 1 -6.64 -6.66 13.61
C MET A 1 -5.47 -7.48 13.06
N LEU A 2 -4.76 -7.05 12.01
CA LEU A 2 -3.66 -7.85 11.43
C LEU A 2 -2.53 -8.15 12.43
N THR A 3 -2.15 -7.16 13.24
CA THR A 3 -1.18 -7.27 14.32
C THR A 3 -1.57 -8.30 15.39
N PHE A 4 -2.87 -8.41 15.69
CA PHE A 4 -3.38 -9.39 16.64
C PHE A 4 -3.27 -10.82 16.09
N ILE A 5 -3.58 -11.03 14.81
CA ILE A 5 -3.43 -12.32 14.12
C ILE A 5 -1.96 -12.74 14.09
N LEU A 6 -1.05 -11.80 13.81
CA LEU A 6 0.39 -12.05 13.82
C LEU A 6 0.89 -12.45 15.21
N LEU A 7 0.45 -11.74 16.26
CA LEU A 7 0.80 -12.05 17.65
C LEU A 7 0.24 -13.43 18.07
N LEU A 8 -0.99 -13.76 17.66
CA LEU A 8 -1.58 -15.08 17.88
C LEU A 8 -0.77 -16.19 17.17
N GLY A 9 -0.29 -15.94 15.96
CA GLY A 9 0.60 -16.85 15.23
C GLY A 9 1.86 -17.16 16.02
N PHE A 10 2.54 -16.13 16.55
CA PHE A 10 3.73 -16.30 17.38
C PHE A 10 3.47 -16.97 18.73
N LEU A 11 2.34 -16.70 19.38
CA LEU A 11 1.98 -17.43 20.60
C LEU A 11 1.72 -18.91 20.29
N SER A 12 0.94 -19.17 19.23
CA SER A 12 0.53 -20.52 18.87
C SER A 12 1.73 -21.45 18.57
N ILE A 13 2.77 -20.93 17.92
CA ILE A 13 3.94 -21.73 17.50
C ILE A 13 4.78 -22.23 18.68
N VAL A 14 4.68 -21.56 19.84
CA VAL A 14 5.41 -21.94 21.06
C VAL A 14 4.50 -22.72 22.00
N PHE A 15 3.29 -22.20 22.26
CA PHE A 15 2.41 -22.76 23.28
C PHE A 15 1.73 -24.06 22.82
N ILE A 16 1.30 -24.19 21.56
CA ILE A 16 0.59 -25.40 21.10
C ILE A 16 1.51 -26.63 21.13
N PRO A 17 2.76 -26.58 20.63
CA PRO A 17 3.67 -27.73 20.73
C PRO A 17 4.06 -28.05 22.18
N MET A 18 4.22 -27.03 23.03
CA MET A 18 4.49 -27.20 24.45
C MET A 18 3.35 -27.96 25.15
N PHE A 19 2.10 -27.54 24.95
CA PHE A 19 0.93 -28.25 25.51
C PHE A 19 0.77 -29.65 24.93
N ALA A 20 1.04 -29.85 23.64
CA ALA A 20 0.98 -31.16 23.01
C ALA A 20 2.00 -32.14 23.62
N MET A 21 3.20 -31.68 23.96
CA MET A 21 4.22 -32.50 24.62
C MET A 21 3.82 -32.85 26.06
N LEU A 22 3.34 -31.87 26.84
CA LEU A 22 2.86 -32.12 28.21
C LEU A 22 1.69 -33.12 28.22
N TYR A 23 0.77 -33.00 27.26
CA TYR A 23 -0.33 -33.94 27.09
C TYR A 23 0.15 -35.36 26.73
N ALA A 24 1.11 -35.48 25.81
CA ALA A 24 1.65 -36.76 25.40
C ALA A 24 2.40 -37.49 26.52
N GLU A 25 3.12 -36.73 27.36
CA GLU A 25 3.79 -37.26 28.55
C GLU A 25 2.78 -37.76 29.59
N ASN A 26 1.75 -36.96 29.86
CA ASN A 26 0.72 -37.35 30.83
C ASN A 26 -0.06 -38.60 30.39
N LYS A 27 -0.21 -38.83 29.08
CA LYS A 27 -0.99 -39.95 28.55
C LYS A 27 -0.15 -41.19 28.17
N LEU A 28 1.14 -41.20 28.52
CA LEU A 28 2.11 -42.27 28.20
C LEU A 28 2.04 -42.73 26.72
N ILE A 29 1.99 -41.76 25.80
CA ILE A 29 1.94 -42.04 24.37
C ILE A 29 3.30 -42.59 23.91
N ASN A 30 3.29 -43.61 23.04
CA ASN A 30 4.49 -44.18 22.44
C ASN A 30 5.38 -43.10 21.80
N HIS A 31 6.70 -43.29 21.86
CA HIS A 31 7.70 -42.30 21.47
C HIS A 31 7.54 -41.81 20.01
N ASP A 32 7.19 -42.69 19.08
CA ASP A 32 6.97 -42.31 17.68
C ASP A 32 5.69 -41.48 17.50
N SER A 33 4.61 -41.85 18.21
CA SER A 33 3.36 -41.09 18.19
C SER A 33 3.52 -39.71 18.85
N LYS A 34 4.39 -39.56 19.87
CA LYS A 34 4.75 -38.27 20.48
C LYS A 34 5.44 -37.35 19.46
N LYS A 35 6.38 -37.87 18.67
CA LYS A 35 7.03 -37.10 17.59
C LYS A 35 6.04 -36.65 16.54
N VAL A 36 5.14 -37.53 16.10
CA VAL A 36 4.10 -37.20 15.12
C VAL A 36 3.16 -36.11 15.66
N LEU A 37 2.71 -36.24 16.92
CA LEU A 37 1.85 -35.23 17.55
C LEU A 37 2.56 -33.88 17.67
N PHE A 38 3.84 -33.86 18.01
CA PHE A 38 4.64 -32.64 18.05
C PHE A 38 4.72 -31.96 16.67
N TRP A 39 5.00 -32.70 15.60
CA TRP A 39 5.00 -32.12 14.25
C TRP A 39 3.62 -31.64 13.82
N LEU A 40 2.56 -32.39 14.14
CA LEU A 40 1.18 -32.01 13.83
C LEU A 40 0.74 -30.73 14.59
N SER A 41 1.32 -30.47 15.76
CA SER A 41 0.99 -29.30 16.57
C SER A 41 1.38 -27.96 15.93
N PHE A 42 2.26 -27.96 14.93
CA PHE A 42 2.64 -26.76 14.17
C PHE A 42 1.64 -26.39 13.07
N LEU A 43 0.83 -27.33 12.58
CA LEU A 43 -0.19 -27.07 11.54
C LEU A 43 -1.09 -25.86 11.86
N PRO A 44 -1.70 -25.75 13.05
CA PRO A 44 -2.55 -24.61 13.38
C PRO A 44 -1.80 -23.28 13.30
N SER A 45 -0.54 -23.22 13.72
CA SER A 45 0.29 -22.02 13.61
C SER A 45 0.56 -21.63 12.16
N VAL A 46 0.86 -22.62 11.30
CA VAL A 46 1.07 -22.39 9.87
C VAL A 46 -0.21 -21.84 9.22
N CYS A 47 -1.39 -22.37 9.56
CA CYS A 47 -2.67 -21.87 9.08
C CYS A 47 -2.90 -20.40 9.46
N ILE A 48 -2.55 -20.00 10.69
CA ILE A 48 -2.67 -18.60 11.14
C ILE A 48 -1.74 -17.67 10.34
N PHE A 49 -0.51 -18.09 10.06
CA PHE A 49 0.42 -17.29 9.25
C PHE A 49 0.00 -17.20 7.78
N LEU A 50 -0.56 -18.28 7.21
CA LEU A 50 -1.15 -18.24 5.87
C LEU A 50 -2.33 -17.26 5.81
N LEU A 51 -3.22 -17.31 6.79
CA LEU A 51 -4.34 -16.38 6.91
C LEU A 51 -3.87 -14.93 7.03
N TYR A 52 -2.83 -14.68 7.84
CA TYR A 52 -2.20 -13.36 7.93
C TYR A 52 -1.69 -12.88 6.56
N GLY A 53 -1.02 -13.76 5.80
CA GLY A 53 -0.53 -13.45 4.46
C GLY A 53 -1.65 -13.08 3.50
N VAL A 54 -2.76 -13.81 3.51
CA VAL A 54 -3.94 -13.54 2.67
C VAL A 54 -4.64 -12.24 3.06
N LEU A 55 -4.73 -11.94 4.36
CA LEU A 55 -5.41 -10.75 4.86
C LEU A 55 -4.53 -9.50 4.80
N LYS A 56 -3.21 -9.65 4.70
CA LYS A 56 -2.28 -8.52 4.64
C LYS A 56 -2.57 -7.73 3.36
N PRO A 57 -2.93 -6.44 3.46
CA PRO A 57 -3.06 -5.62 2.27
C PRO A 57 -1.72 -5.56 1.54
N ASN A 58 -1.75 -5.77 0.22
CA ASN A 58 -0.55 -5.80 -0.61
C ASN A 58 0.16 -4.44 -0.67
N ASP A 59 -0.60 -3.35 -0.54
CA ASP A 59 -0.06 -2.00 -0.60
C ASP A 59 -0.21 -1.30 0.75
N PRO A 60 0.89 -0.78 1.33
CA PRO A 60 0.79 0.09 2.49
C PRO A 60 -0.04 1.34 2.13
N PRO A 61 -0.73 1.97 3.09
CA PRO A 61 -1.57 3.13 2.79
C PRO A 61 -0.72 4.25 2.17
N VAL A 62 -0.94 4.49 0.88
CA VAL A 62 -0.29 5.58 0.13
C VAL A 62 -1.11 6.84 0.35
N ILE A 63 -0.53 7.82 1.02
CA ILE A 63 -1.19 9.10 1.25
C ILE A 63 -0.92 10.00 0.06
N ALA A 64 -1.98 10.53 -0.55
CA ALA A 64 -1.86 11.49 -1.63
C ALA A 64 -1.14 12.75 -1.14
N SER A 65 -0.20 13.24 -1.95
CA SER A 65 0.48 14.52 -1.70
C SER A 65 -0.20 15.60 -2.53
N GLN A 66 -0.38 16.78 -1.94
CA GLN A 66 -0.98 17.94 -2.58
C GLN A 66 0.10 18.96 -2.94
N GLN A 67 0.07 19.48 -4.16
CA GLN A 67 0.98 20.53 -4.62
C GLN A 67 0.30 21.38 -5.69
N CYS A 68 0.77 22.60 -5.88
CA CYS A 68 0.38 23.46 -6.99
C CYS A 68 1.51 23.58 -8.02
N GLY A 69 1.16 23.91 -9.26
CA GLY A 69 2.10 24.03 -10.35
C GLY A 69 1.47 24.50 -11.64
N VAL A 70 2.29 24.64 -12.69
CA VAL A 70 1.85 25.09 -14.01
C VAL A 70 1.93 23.94 -15.00
N VAL A 71 0.83 23.67 -15.70
CA VAL A 71 0.76 22.63 -16.73
C VAL A 71 1.62 23.03 -17.94
N GLN A 72 2.60 22.22 -18.30
CA GLN A 72 3.52 22.49 -19.40
C GLN A 72 3.08 21.82 -20.70
N PHE A 73 2.82 20.52 -20.69
CA PHE A 73 2.36 19.78 -21.87
C PHE A 73 1.90 18.37 -21.48
N TYR A 74 1.19 17.72 -22.41
CA TYR A 74 0.75 16.33 -22.31
C TYR A 74 1.53 15.47 -23.32
N GLN A 75 1.89 14.25 -22.91
CA GLN A 75 2.57 13.26 -23.74
C GLN A 75 1.74 11.97 -23.78
N LEU A 76 1.29 11.59 -24.96
CA LEU A 76 0.61 10.32 -25.18
C LEU A 76 1.65 9.24 -25.57
N HIS A 77 1.72 8.16 -24.81
CA HIS A 77 2.56 7.01 -25.12
C HIS A 77 1.69 5.83 -25.54
N LYS A 78 1.95 5.31 -26.75
CA LYS A 78 1.36 4.07 -27.25
C LYS A 78 2.41 2.97 -27.18
N VAL A 79 2.19 1.97 -26.34
CA VAL A 79 3.08 0.81 -26.24
C VAL A 79 2.48 -0.35 -27.02
N ARG A 80 3.28 -1.02 -27.84
CA ARG A 80 2.83 -2.17 -28.64
C ARG A 80 2.35 -3.28 -27.67
N ARG A 81 1.06 -3.64 -27.73
CA ARG A 81 0.34 -4.60 -26.85
C ARG A 81 -0.12 -4.09 -25.45
N ARG A 82 -0.06 -2.80 -25.13
CA ARG A 82 -0.70 -2.24 -23.93
C ARG A 82 -1.63 -1.08 -24.30
N GLU A 83 -2.57 -0.79 -23.41
CA GLU A 83 -3.39 0.42 -23.51
C GLU A 83 -2.49 1.66 -23.56
N ALA A 84 -2.89 2.63 -24.39
CA ALA A 84 -2.21 3.90 -24.46
C ALA A 84 -2.34 4.61 -23.10
N PHE A 85 -1.24 5.19 -22.62
CA PHE A 85 -1.25 5.97 -21.39
C PHE A 85 -0.76 7.38 -21.65
N GLU A 86 -1.30 8.31 -20.88
CA GLU A 86 -1.00 9.73 -21.01
C GLU A 86 -0.23 10.22 -19.79
N ARG A 87 0.75 11.09 -20.03
CA ARG A 87 1.52 11.75 -18.98
C ARG A 87 1.32 13.25 -19.10
N VAL A 88 1.18 13.91 -17.96
CA VAL A 88 1.22 15.38 -17.88
C VAL A 88 2.57 15.81 -17.32
N SER A 89 3.18 16.81 -17.94
CA SER A 89 4.36 17.49 -17.43
C SER A 89 3.90 18.75 -16.70
N ILE A 90 4.14 18.79 -15.39
CA ILE A 90 3.78 19.93 -14.54
C ILE A 90 5.06 20.49 -13.91
N ARG A 91 5.24 21.80 -13.99
CA ARG A 91 6.27 22.48 -13.20
C ARG A 91 5.70 22.79 -11.83
N PHE A 92 6.24 22.12 -10.81
CA PHE A 92 5.79 22.33 -9.44
C PHE A 92 6.19 23.72 -8.98
N GLU A 93 5.36 24.33 -8.15
CA GLU A 93 5.66 25.63 -7.56
C GLU A 93 6.91 25.54 -6.69
N GLY A 94 7.90 26.38 -6.97
CA GLY A 94 9.23 26.35 -6.32
C GLY A 94 10.28 25.44 -7.00
N ASP A 95 9.87 24.53 -7.89
CA ASP A 95 10.80 23.64 -8.60
C ASP A 95 11.26 24.24 -9.94
N LYS A 96 12.55 24.09 -10.25
CA LYS A 96 13.11 24.46 -11.57
C LYS A 96 12.80 23.43 -12.66
N TYR A 97 12.49 22.20 -12.28
CA TYR A 97 12.32 21.07 -13.19
C TYR A 97 10.85 20.68 -13.32
N ASN A 98 10.49 20.18 -14.49
CA ASN A 98 9.15 19.65 -14.72
C ASN A 98 9.09 18.21 -14.20
N ARG A 99 7.98 17.85 -13.54
CA ARG A 99 7.70 16.47 -13.15
C ARG A 99 6.68 15.86 -14.10
N HIS A 100 6.87 14.58 -14.42
CA HIS A 100 5.98 13.81 -15.25
C HIS A 100 5.08 12.96 -14.36
N LEU A 101 3.77 13.16 -14.46
CA LEU A 101 2.77 12.40 -13.71
C LEU A 101 1.91 11.61 -14.68
N LEU A 102 1.67 10.34 -14.38
CA LEU A 102 0.74 9.51 -15.13
C LEU A 102 -0.69 10.02 -14.90
N ILE A 103 -1.45 10.24 -15.97
CA ILE A 103 -2.85 10.63 -15.91
C ILE A 103 -3.76 9.41 -15.97
N GLY A 104 -4.75 9.38 -15.08
CA GLY A 104 -5.85 8.42 -15.17
C GLY A 104 -6.76 8.72 -16.36
N GLN A 105 -7.34 7.67 -16.96
CA GLN A 105 -8.16 7.78 -18.18
C GLN A 105 -9.40 8.70 -18.04
N HIS A 106 -9.81 9.02 -16.81
CA HIS A 106 -11.01 9.82 -16.51
C HIS A 106 -10.71 11.25 -16.03
N LEU A 107 -9.46 11.71 -16.00
CA LEU A 107 -9.18 13.11 -15.64
C LEU A 107 -9.34 14.02 -16.84
N GLU A 108 -10.13 15.09 -16.67
CA GLU A 108 -10.20 16.17 -17.65
C GLU A 108 -8.86 16.89 -17.77
N LYS A 109 -8.52 17.29 -18.99
CA LYS A 109 -7.25 17.97 -19.28
C LYS A 109 -7.41 19.45 -19.01
N VAL A 110 -6.55 19.95 -18.13
CA VAL A 110 -6.41 21.39 -17.95
C VAL A 110 -5.52 21.96 -19.06
N PRO A 111 -5.86 23.12 -19.65
CA PRO A 111 -5.06 23.70 -20.73
C PRO A 111 -3.63 24.05 -20.27
N LYS A 112 -2.69 24.02 -21.23
CA LYS A 112 -1.31 24.42 -21.02
C LYS A 112 -1.22 25.85 -20.47
N GLY A 113 -0.25 26.10 -19.60
CA GLY A 113 0.04 27.41 -19.02
C GLY A 113 -0.83 27.78 -17.82
N HIS A 114 -1.84 26.97 -17.48
CA HIS A 114 -2.68 27.24 -16.32
C HIS A 114 -2.01 26.78 -15.02
N LYS A 115 -2.12 27.63 -13.99
CA LYS A 115 -1.74 27.27 -12.62
C LYS A 115 -2.87 26.45 -12.00
N VAL A 116 -2.52 25.28 -11.48
CA VAL A 116 -3.45 24.32 -10.89
C VAL A 116 -2.86 23.71 -9.64
N CYS A 117 -3.73 23.35 -8.71
CA CYS A 117 -3.39 22.50 -7.58
C CYS A 117 -3.92 21.09 -7.84
N PHE A 118 -3.22 20.10 -7.33
CA PHE A 118 -3.53 18.70 -7.62
C PHE A 118 -3.07 17.78 -6.50
N GLU A 119 -3.76 16.65 -6.39
CA GLU A 119 -3.32 15.52 -5.59
C GLU A 119 -2.63 14.50 -6.48
N TYR A 120 -1.47 14.02 -6.03
CA TYR A 120 -0.68 13.03 -6.74
C TYR A 120 -0.04 12.02 -5.78
N LEU A 121 0.21 10.83 -6.30
CA LEU A 121 1.02 9.82 -5.63
C LEU A 121 2.48 10.03 -6.04
N ASP A 122 3.35 10.23 -5.05
CA ASP A 122 4.78 10.40 -5.30
C ASP A 122 5.52 9.08 -5.16
N ARG A 123 6.06 8.58 -6.27
CA ARG A 123 6.95 7.41 -6.28
C ARG A 123 8.22 7.63 -5.45
N PHE A 124 8.73 8.86 -5.36
CA PHE A 124 9.91 9.14 -4.54
C PHE A 124 9.62 8.98 -3.05
N LYS A 125 8.38 9.26 -2.63
CA LYS A 125 7.91 9.03 -1.26
C LYS A 125 7.50 7.57 -1.02
N TYR A 126 6.99 6.91 -2.05
CA TYR A 126 6.47 5.54 -1.99
C TYR A 126 7.13 4.67 -3.07
N PRO A 127 8.31 4.07 -2.80
CA PRO A 127 9.11 3.36 -3.81
C PRO A 127 8.44 2.13 -4.43
N HIS A 128 7.40 1.58 -3.80
CA HIS A 128 6.62 0.46 -4.33
C HIS A 128 5.71 0.87 -5.51
N LEU A 129 5.48 2.17 -5.71
CA LEU A 129 4.79 2.66 -6.88
C LEU A 129 5.71 2.58 -8.11
N SER A 130 5.17 2.10 -9.23
CA SER A 130 5.89 2.04 -10.50
C SER A 130 6.23 3.43 -11.05
N GLU A 131 5.31 4.40 -10.92
CA GLU A 131 5.44 5.78 -11.38
C GLU A 131 4.62 6.73 -10.51
N SER A 132 4.96 8.03 -10.50
CA SER A 132 4.15 9.05 -9.85
C SER A 132 2.88 9.29 -10.67
N LYS A 133 1.71 9.30 -10.01
CA LYS A 133 0.40 9.33 -10.66
C LYS A 133 -0.42 10.52 -10.20
N LEU A 134 -1.03 11.22 -11.14
CA LEU A 134 -2.01 12.27 -10.86
C LEU A 134 -3.35 11.63 -10.47
N LEU A 135 -3.93 12.05 -9.34
CA LEU A 135 -5.20 11.54 -8.85
C LEU A 135 -6.36 12.47 -9.19
N LYS A 136 -6.24 13.75 -8.85
CA LYS A 136 -7.27 14.76 -9.15
C LYS A 136 -6.68 16.17 -9.22
N TRP A 137 -7.38 17.02 -9.96
CA TRP A 137 -7.24 18.47 -9.85
C TRP A 137 -8.02 18.95 -8.63
N ILE A 138 -7.47 19.93 -7.92
CA ILE A 138 -8.11 20.56 -6.77
C ILE A 138 -8.58 21.92 -7.23
N GLU A 139 -9.87 22.17 -7.12
CA GLU A 139 -10.42 23.50 -7.38
C GLU A 139 -9.95 24.49 -6.31
N PRO A 140 -9.77 25.78 -6.65
CA PRO A 140 -9.32 26.80 -5.71
C PRO A 140 -10.13 26.86 -4.41
N THR A 141 -11.42 26.52 -4.48
CA THR A 141 -12.37 26.53 -3.35
C THR A 141 -12.10 25.41 -2.34
N GLU A 142 -11.57 24.26 -2.75
CA GLU A 142 -11.25 23.12 -1.88
C GLU A 142 -9.90 23.27 -1.14
N ILE A 143 -9.06 24.21 -1.59
CA ILE A 143 -7.76 24.49 -0.97
C ILE A 143 -7.95 25.15 0.40
N GLN A 144 -8.97 25.99 0.56
CA GLN A 144 -9.22 26.69 1.83
C GLN A 144 -9.68 25.72 2.93
N THR A 145 -10.56 24.78 2.59
CA THR A 145 -11.07 23.75 3.51
C THR A 145 -10.02 22.72 3.93
N SER A 146 -9.08 22.37 3.04
CA SER A 146 -7.98 21.43 3.36
C SER A 146 -6.88 22.04 4.22
N ILE A 147 -6.61 23.35 4.07
CA ILE A 147 -5.69 24.08 4.95
C ILE A 147 -6.30 24.22 6.35
N GLU A 148 -7.58 24.59 6.47
CA GLU A 148 -8.25 24.66 7.78
C GLU A 148 -8.29 23.30 8.49
N ALA A 149 -8.56 22.20 7.78
CA ALA A 149 -8.58 20.86 8.37
C ALA A 149 -7.21 20.38 8.86
N ASN A 150 -6.11 20.78 8.20
CA ASN A 150 -4.74 20.42 8.62
C ASN A 150 -4.17 21.32 9.72
N GLN A 151 -4.78 22.48 10.00
CA GLN A 151 -4.38 23.38 11.10
C GLN A 151 -5.06 23.03 12.44
N ILE A 152 -6.06 22.14 12.44
CA ILE A 152 -6.80 21.72 13.65
C ILE A 152 -6.22 20.41 14.24
N LYS A 153 -5.07 19.93 13.75
CA LYS A 153 -4.45 18.68 14.23
C LYS A 153 -3.14 18.88 14.98
#